data_AF-A0A6G7YWX8-F1
#
_entry.id   AF-A0A6G7YWX8-F1
#
_cell.length_a   1.000
_cell.length_b   1.000
_cell.length_c   1.000
_cell.angle_alpha   90.00
_cell.angle_beta   90.00
_cell.angle_gamma   90.00
#
_symmetry.space_group_name_H-M   'P 1'
#
loop_
_entity.id
_entity.type
_entity.pdbx_description
1 polymer ?
#
loop_
_entity_poly.entity_id
_entity_poly.type
_entity_poly.pdbx_seq_one_letter_code
_entity_poly.pdbx_strand_id
1 'polypeptide(L)'
;MLSSADVPIEDVLRYFTQRGVEVSFLVPTQTGIVKSIMDATAPVRDFLRRSGIHDFELQQQGQDHKKLVRTRIITCTGIYETETSLYRPTTKNGDPRIWVAGIKSYIEAGNVLALVATEDKELLVINASNAGLVAGVNTYTSGAVMVRDCDCVDLDAVLARYLRRENGVADELLELMRGLSGRWHAGKSGGRRDLEVGRLLEELLGISANSSKAPDYKGIEIKASRRKPGNRQTLFAKVPDWSVSPLKSSAAILDAFGYVRDPKYLKQLRCTVSAKAPNSQGLFLVLEEKQNRLLEASTNSEIPKVAYWPIQGLQAALQSKHPETFWVDAASRRESEREFFKYEFVLHTKRPLISAVPTLLEAGIMTIDHLITRDVRGRVSEQGPLFKIPKNSFDLLFPPGTFYTL
;
A
#
# COMPACT_ATOMS: atom_id res chain seq x y z
N MET A 1 -22.22 -16.86 -1.28
CA MET A 1 -22.36 -16.24 -2.62
C MET A 1 -21.17 -16.60 -3.50
N LEU A 2 -19.92 -16.40 -3.06
CA LEU A 2 -18.74 -16.94 -3.78
C LEU A 2 -18.70 -18.47 -3.83
N SER A 3 -19.33 -19.14 -2.86
CA SER A 3 -19.46 -20.60 -2.79
C SER A 3 -20.25 -21.25 -3.93
N SER A 4 -20.97 -20.46 -4.74
CA SER A 4 -21.70 -20.94 -5.92
C SER A 4 -20.99 -20.57 -7.22
N ALA A 5 -19.74 -20.12 -7.16
CA ALA A 5 -18.93 -19.84 -8.33
C ALA A 5 -18.69 -21.11 -9.14
N ASP A 6 -18.86 -21.02 -10.45
CA ASP A 6 -18.62 -22.11 -11.41
C ASP A 6 -17.16 -22.19 -11.90
N VAL A 7 -16.36 -21.16 -11.63
CA VAL A 7 -14.92 -21.12 -11.84
C VAL A 7 -14.17 -20.72 -10.56
N PRO A 8 -12.91 -21.14 -10.39
CA PRO A 8 -12.10 -20.73 -9.25
C PRO A 8 -11.87 -19.22 -9.25
N ILE A 9 -12.49 -18.50 -8.31
CA ILE A 9 -12.33 -17.05 -8.16
C ILE A 9 -10.86 -16.66 -7.95
N GLU A 10 -10.06 -17.54 -7.35
CA GLU A 10 -8.63 -17.35 -7.13
C GLU A 10 -7.85 -17.20 -8.43
N ASP A 11 -8.20 -17.96 -9.47
CA ASP A 11 -7.55 -17.89 -10.78
C ASP A 11 -7.94 -16.60 -11.50
N VAL A 12 -9.22 -16.22 -11.42
CA VAL A 12 -9.71 -14.93 -11.94
C VAL A 12 -9.01 -13.77 -11.24
N LEU A 13 -8.93 -13.80 -9.90
CA LEU A 13 -8.23 -12.77 -9.12
C LEU A 13 -6.75 -12.68 -9.48
N ARG A 14 -6.09 -13.83 -9.66
CA ARG A 14 -4.68 -13.88 -10.07
C ARG A 14 -4.46 -13.17 -11.41
N TYR A 15 -5.34 -13.40 -12.39
CA TYR A 15 -5.27 -12.75 -13.70
C TYR A 15 -5.27 -11.22 -13.61
N PHE A 16 -6.23 -10.64 -12.88
CA PHE A 16 -6.34 -9.18 -12.71
C PHE A 16 -5.19 -8.62 -11.86
N THR A 17 -4.80 -9.32 -10.80
CA THR A 17 -3.72 -8.90 -9.90
C THR A 17 -2.38 -8.80 -10.64
N GLN A 18 -2.06 -9.77 -11.51
CA GLN A 18 -0.83 -9.76 -12.33
C GLN A 18 -0.76 -8.57 -13.29
N ARG A 19 -1.91 -7.94 -13.59
CA ARG A 19 -2.04 -6.77 -14.47
C ARG A 19 -2.16 -5.47 -13.69
N GLY A 20 -2.07 -5.51 -12.37
CA GLY A 20 -2.25 -4.34 -11.51
C GLY A 20 -3.67 -3.79 -11.51
N VAL A 21 -4.66 -4.60 -11.91
CA VAL A 21 -6.07 -4.19 -12.00
C VAL A 21 -6.77 -4.51 -10.70
N GLU A 22 -7.32 -3.49 -10.06
CA GLU A 22 -8.22 -3.72 -8.93
C GLU A 22 -9.55 -4.28 -9.44
N VAL A 23 -10.02 -5.37 -8.81
CA VAL A 23 -11.23 -6.08 -9.20
C VAL A 23 -12.08 -6.41 -7.98
N SER A 24 -13.40 -6.44 -8.15
CA SER A 24 -14.34 -7.02 -7.20
C SER A 24 -15.21 -8.06 -7.90
N PHE A 25 -15.83 -8.96 -7.14
CA PHE A 25 -16.57 -10.08 -7.71
C PHE A 25 -18.04 -10.05 -7.36
N LEU A 26 -18.84 -10.41 -8.35
CA LEU A 26 -20.26 -10.68 -8.19
C LEU A 26 -20.57 -12.06 -8.73
N VAL A 27 -21.27 -12.88 -7.93
CA VAL A 27 -21.72 -14.21 -8.35
C VAL A 27 -23.24 -14.22 -8.32
N PRO A 28 -23.92 -14.18 -9.48
CA PRO A 28 -25.36 -14.16 -9.57
C PRO A 28 -25.96 -15.44 -9.00
N THR A 29 -26.94 -15.31 -8.12
CA THR A 29 -27.78 -16.44 -7.70
C THR A 29 -28.93 -16.62 -8.68
N GLN A 30 -29.59 -17.78 -8.70
CA GLN A 30 -30.78 -18.01 -9.52
C GLN A 30 -31.85 -16.91 -9.32
N THR A 31 -32.08 -16.50 -8.07
CA THR A 31 -32.99 -15.41 -7.72
C THR A 31 -32.50 -14.06 -8.24
N GLY A 32 -31.20 -13.80 -8.16
CA GLY A 32 -30.57 -12.58 -8.68
C GLY A 32 -30.71 -12.46 -10.20
N ILE A 33 -30.54 -13.58 -10.91
CA ILE A 33 -30.81 -13.67 -12.35
C ILE A 33 -32.27 -13.35 -12.64
N VAL A 34 -33.23 -14.06 -12.06
CA VAL A 34 -34.66 -13.85 -12.35
C VAL A 34 -35.09 -12.40 -12.13
N LYS A 35 -34.62 -11.76 -11.05
CA LYS A 35 -34.99 -10.39 -10.71
C LYS A 35 -34.14 -9.32 -11.41
N SER A 36 -33.07 -9.71 -12.12
CA SER A 36 -32.01 -8.82 -12.63
C SER A 36 -31.36 -7.91 -11.57
N ILE A 37 -31.63 -8.12 -10.28
CA ILE A 37 -31.18 -7.24 -9.21
C ILE A 37 -30.37 -8.05 -8.21
N MET A 38 -29.21 -7.51 -7.85
CA MET A 38 -28.24 -8.19 -7.02
C MET A 38 -27.89 -7.32 -5.82
N ASP A 39 -27.55 -7.96 -4.71
CA ASP A 39 -27.04 -7.28 -3.54
C ASP A 39 -25.64 -6.75 -3.83
N ALA A 40 -25.41 -5.46 -3.57
CA ALA A 40 -24.05 -4.93 -3.50
C ALA A 40 -23.43 -5.42 -2.18
N THR A 41 -22.76 -6.56 -2.26
CA THR A 41 -22.05 -7.19 -1.14
C THR A 41 -21.00 -6.25 -0.55
N ALA A 42 -20.54 -6.49 0.69
CA ALA A 42 -19.55 -5.61 1.32
C ALA A 42 -18.29 -5.38 0.46
N PRO A 43 -17.67 -6.41 -0.17
CA PRO A 43 -16.53 -6.20 -1.07
C PRO A 43 -16.85 -5.35 -2.30
N VAL A 44 -18.06 -5.47 -2.86
CA VAL A 44 -18.51 -4.64 -4.00
C VAL A 44 -18.69 -3.19 -3.55
N ARG A 45 -19.28 -2.94 -2.38
CA ARG A 45 -19.44 -1.57 -1.84
C ARG A 45 -18.10 -0.91 -1.56
N ASP A 46 -17.18 -1.63 -0.92
CA ASP A 46 -15.84 -1.13 -0.64
C ASP A 46 -15.06 -0.82 -1.92
N PHE A 47 -15.17 -1.69 -2.92
CA PHE A 47 -14.59 -1.46 -4.24
C PHE A 47 -15.17 -0.21 -4.93
N LEU A 48 -16.50 -0.08 -4.99
CA LEU A 48 -17.16 1.07 -5.62
C LEU A 48 -16.82 2.39 -4.92
N ARG A 49 -16.68 2.36 -3.59
CA ARG A 49 -16.25 3.52 -2.79
C ARG A 49 -14.80 3.88 -3.06
N ARG A 50 -13.88 2.91 -3.00
CA ARG A 50 -12.44 3.15 -3.20
C ARG A 50 -12.09 3.54 -4.64
N SER A 51 -12.85 3.05 -5.62
CA SER A 51 -12.73 3.43 -7.04
C SER A 51 -13.41 4.76 -7.38
N GLY A 52 -14.08 5.40 -6.42
CA GLY A 52 -14.77 6.68 -6.64
C GLY A 52 -16.00 6.61 -7.55
N ILE A 53 -16.52 5.39 -7.81
CA ILE A 53 -17.73 5.16 -8.58
C ILE A 53 -18.97 5.56 -7.76
N HIS A 54 -19.06 5.07 -6.52
CA HIS A 54 -20.23 5.32 -5.67
C HIS A 54 -19.97 5.01 -4.19
N ASP A 55 -20.51 5.84 -3.30
CA ASP A 55 -20.55 5.58 -1.86
C ASP A 55 -22.00 5.42 -1.39
N PHE A 56 -22.35 4.20 -0.97
CA PHE A 56 -23.69 3.88 -0.49
C PHE A 56 -23.99 4.46 0.90
N GLU A 57 -22.97 4.79 1.70
CA GLU A 57 -23.16 5.40 3.03
C GLU A 57 -23.73 6.83 2.89
N LEU A 58 -23.38 7.52 1.81
CA LEU A 58 -23.85 8.87 1.49
C LEU A 58 -25.16 8.87 0.68
N GLN A 59 -25.62 7.72 0.20
CA GLN A 59 -26.79 7.62 -0.66
C GLN A 59 -28.10 7.55 0.15
N GLN A 60 -29.06 8.40 -0.23
CA GLN A 60 -30.44 8.34 0.28
C GLN A 60 -31.19 7.11 -0.26
N GLN A 61 -32.25 6.68 0.43
CA GLN A 61 -33.07 5.55 0.00
C GLN A 61 -34.13 5.98 -1.02
N GLY A 62 -34.46 5.08 -1.95
CA GLY A 62 -35.48 5.29 -2.98
C GLY A 62 -34.93 5.20 -4.40
N GLN A 63 -35.83 4.90 -5.34
CA GLN A 63 -35.46 4.83 -6.76
C GLN A 63 -35.07 6.20 -7.33
N ASP A 64 -35.63 7.28 -6.79
CA ASP A 64 -35.33 8.66 -7.21
C ASP A 64 -33.87 9.07 -6.90
N HIS A 65 -33.24 8.37 -5.96
CA HIS A 65 -31.84 8.59 -5.57
C HIS A 65 -30.89 7.58 -6.21
N LYS A 66 -31.34 6.81 -7.20
CA LYS A 66 -30.48 5.86 -7.91
C LYS A 66 -29.36 6.60 -8.66
N LYS A 67 -28.16 6.03 -8.60
CA LYS A 67 -27.03 6.48 -9.39
C LYS A 67 -26.91 5.58 -10.62
N LEU A 68 -26.91 6.19 -11.81
CA LEU A 68 -26.60 5.50 -13.06
C LEU A 68 -25.10 5.65 -13.34
N VAL A 69 -24.48 4.53 -13.71
CA VAL A 69 -23.06 4.44 -14.06
C VAL A 69 -22.96 3.81 -15.43
N ARG A 70 -22.22 4.44 -16.36
CA ARG A 70 -21.94 3.85 -17.68
C ARG A 70 -21.27 2.50 -17.48
N THR A 71 -21.66 1.49 -18.26
CA THR A 71 -21.18 0.13 -18.06
C THR A 71 -20.95 -0.59 -19.38
N ARG A 72 -19.92 -1.43 -19.44
CA ARG A 72 -19.72 -2.40 -20.53
C ARG A 72 -19.75 -3.81 -20.00
N ILE A 73 -20.59 -4.65 -20.60
CA ILE A 73 -20.56 -6.09 -20.37
C ILE A 73 -19.58 -6.71 -21.36
N ILE A 74 -18.62 -7.48 -20.84
CA ILE A 74 -17.59 -8.14 -21.64
C ILE A 74 -17.79 -9.65 -21.51
N THR A 75 -18.05 -10.30 -22.64
CA THR A 75 -18.23 -11.75 -22.77
C THR A 75 -17.27 -12.29 -23.82
N CYS A 76 -17.23 -13.62 -24.00
CA CYS A 76 -16.51 -14.20 -25.13
C CYS A 76 -17.15 -13.93 -26.49
N THR A 77 -18.38 -13.40 -26.53
CA THR A 77 -19.11 -13.09 -27.77
C THR A 77 -19.03 -11.63 -28.18
N GLY A 78 -18.55 -10.75 -27.30
CA GLY A 78 -18.41 -9.33 -27.61
C GLY A 78 -18.40 -8.41 -26.40
N ILE A 79 -18.46 -7.11 -26.69
CA ILE A 79 -18.50 -6.02 -25.72
C ILE A 79 -19.79 -5.24 -25.94
N TYR A 80 -20.60 -5.09 -24.89
CA TYR A 80 -21.94 -4.52 -24.98
C TYR A 80 -22.06 -3.32 -24.04
N GLU A 81 -22.39 -2.15 -24.59
CA GLU A 81 -22.62 -0.93 -23.80
C GLU A 81 -23.99 -0.98 -23.12
N THR A 82 -24.03 -0.56 -21.85
CA THR A 82 -25.22 -0.55 -21.00
C THR A 82 -25.02 0.42 -19.84
N GLU A 83 -25.93 0.39 -18.86
CA GLU A 83 -25.80 1.15 -17.61
C GLU A 83 -26.01 0.24 -16.39
N THR A 84 -25.35 0.61 -15.30
CA THR A 84 -25.56 0.03 -13.98
C THR A 84 -26.30 1.01 -13.08
N SER A 85 -27.45 0.59 -12.57
CA SER A 85 -28.17 1.29 -11.50
C SER A 85 -27.67 0.84 -10.12
N LEU A 86 -27.21 1.81 -9.32
CA LEU A 86 -26.81 1.64 -7.93
C LEU A 86 -27.79 2.37 -7.02
N TYR A 87 -28.48 1.67 -6.12
CA TYR A 87 -29.46 2.32 -5.25
C TYR A 87 -29.69 1.58 -3.93
N ARG A 88 -30.32 2.29 -2.97
CA ARG A 88 -30.82 1.72 -1.72
C ARG A 88 -32.35 1.70 -1.76
N PRO A 89 -33.02 0.55 -1.60
CA PRO A 89 -34.48 0.50 -1.58
C PRO A 89 -35.03 1.20 -0.33
N THR A 90 -36.31 1.62 -0.38
CA THR A 90 -37.04 2.16 0.79
C THR A 90 -37.50 1.08 1.77
N THR A 91 -37.39 -0.19 1.36
CA THR A 91 -37.80 -1.33 2.18
C THR A 91 -36.63 -1.87 3.00
N LYS A 92 -36.96 -2.43 4.17
CA LYS A 92 -35.97 -2.91 5.16
C LYS A 92 -35.00 -1.79 5.59
N ASN A 93 -33.71 -2.09 5.75
CA ASN A 93 -32.67 -1.11 6.11
C ASN A 93 -32.06 -0.41 4.88
N GLY A 94 -32.69 -0.55 3.71
CA GLY A 94 -32.18 -0.03 2.45
C GLY A 94 -30.88 -0.69 2.02
N ASP A 95 -30.86 -2.02 2.01
CA ASP A 95 -29.68 -2.81 1.62
C ASP A 95 -29.24 -2.44 0.19
N PRO A 96 -28.00 -1.97 0.00
CA PRO A 96 -27.46 -1.56 -1.29
C PRO A 96 -27.65 -2.58 -2.41
N ARG A 97 -28.11 -2.11 -3.57
CA ARG A 97 -28.38 -2.91 -4.77
C ARG A 97 -27.54 -2.46 -5.95
N ILE A 98 -27.15 -3.42 -6.76
CA ILE A 98 -26.51 -3.25 -8.06
C ILE A 98 -27.35 -3.93 -9.12
N TRP A 99 -27.67 -3.20 -10.19
CA TRP A 99 -28.41 -3.71 -11.33
C TRP A 99 -27.76 -3.27 -12.63
N VAL A 100 -27.14 -4.22 -13.32
CA VAL A 100 -26.62 -4.02 -14.68
C VAL A 100 -27.74 -4.28 -15.68
N ALA A 101 -28.11 -3.27 -16.46
CA ALA A 101 -29.22 -3.39 -17.42
C ALA A 101 -28.88 -4.40 -18.52
N GLY A 102 -29.87 -5.23 -18.89
CA GLY A 102 -29.72 -6.25 -19.94
C GLY A 102 -28.83 -7.46 -19.60
N ILE A 103 -28.27 -7.53 -18.38
CA ILE A 103 -27.22 -8.52 -18.06
C ILE A 103 -27.64 -9.98 -18.25
N LYS A 104 -28.93 -10.31 -18.08
CA LYS A 104 -29.51 -11.66 -18.23
C LYS A 104 -29.16 -12.36 -19.55
N SER A 105 -28.93 -11.61 -20.62
CA SER A 105 -28.58 -12.17 -21.94
C SER A 105 -27.15 -12.69 -22.01
N TYR A 106 -26.33 -12.44 -20.98
CA TYR A 106 -24.88 -12.61 -21.03
C TYR A 106 -24.32 -13.43 -19.86
N ILE A 107 -25.16 -13.83 -18.90
CA ILE A 107 -24.75 -14.49 -17.66
C ILE A 107 -25.72 -15.60 -17.27
N GLU A 108 -25.20 -16.58 -16.55
CA GLU A 108 -25.96 -17.64 -15.87
C GLU A 108 -25.77 -17.54 -14.35
N ALA A 109 -26.63 -18.25 -13.60
CA ALA A 109 -26.47 -18.35 -12.16
C ALA A 109 -25.17 -19.13 -11.85
N GLY A 110 -24.38 -18.61 -10.92
CA GLY A 110 -23.09 -19.16 -10.55
C GLY A 110 -21.90 -18.62 -11.34
N ASN A 111 -22.12 -17.90 -12.46
CA ASN A 111 -21.02 -17.24 -13.16
C ASN A 111 -20.26 -16.27 -12.23
N VAL A 112 -18.94 -16.17 -12.42
CA VAL A 112 -18.09 -15.19 -11.76
C VAL A 112 -18.01 -13.95 -12.62
N LEU A 113 -18.60 -12.87 -12.15
CA LEU A 113 -18.51 -11.57 -12.80
C LEU A 113 -17.44 -10.73 -12.11
N ALA A 114 -16.39 -10.39 -12.86
CA ALA A 114 -15.35 -9.48 -12.44
C ALA A 114 -15.75 -8.04 -12.75
N LEU A 115 -15.81 -7.22 -11.70
CA LEU A 115 -16.11 -5.79 -11.77
C LEU A 115 -14.79 -5.01 -11.76
N VAL A 116 -14.55 -4.24 -12.81
CA VAL A 116 -13.38 -3.34 -12.92
C VAL A 116 -13.89 -1.92 -13.14
N ALA A 117 -13.32 -0.96 -12.41
CA ALA A 117 -13.66 0.45 -12.53
C ALA A 117 -12.58 1.12 -13.37
N THR A 118 -13.01 1.94 -14.33
CA THR A 118 -12.14 2.73 -15.20
C THR A 118 -11.92 4.13 -14.61
N GLU A 119 -10.88 4.83 -15.05
CA GLU A 119 -10.60 6.21 -14.64
C GLU A 119 -11.75 7.18 -14.98
N ASP A 120 -12.40 6.97 -16.12
CA ASP A 120 -13.56 7.76 -16.57
C ASP A 120 -14.85 7.43 -15.81
N LYS A 121 -14.74 6.69 -14.71
CA LYS A 121 -15.85 6.26 -13.84
C LYS A 121 -16.90 5.39 -14.55
N GLU A 122 -16.48 4.69 -15.60
CA GLU A 122 -17.24 3.59 -16.21
C GLU A 122 -16.93 2.26 -15.51
N LEU A 123 -17.92 1.38 -15.46
CA LEU A 123 -17.79 0.04 -14.89
C LEU A 123 -17.67 -1.01 -16.01
N LEU A 124 -16.65 -1.85 -15.96
CA LEU A 124 -16.54 -3.04 -16.80
C LEU A 124 -17.06 -4.24 -16.01
N VAL A 125 -17.96 -5.02 -16.61
CA VAL A 125 -18.53 -6.24 -16.05
C VAL A 125 -18.10 -7.41 -16.93
N ILE A 126 -17.08 -8.14 -16.50
CA ILE A 126 -16.42 -9.20 -17.28
C ILE A 126 -16.97 -10.54 -16.81
N ASN A 127 -17.56 -11.34 -17.70
CA ASN A 127 -17.99 -12.69 -17.38
C ASN A 127 -16.81 -13.66 -17.42
N ALA A 128 -16.13 -13.82 -16.28
CA ALA A 128 -14.94 -14.67 -16.16
C ALA A 128 -15.24 -16.17 -16.32
N SER A 129 -16.51 -16.56 -16.32
CA SER A 129 -16.97 -17.93 -16.57
C SER A 129 -17.14 -18.23 -18.06
N ASN A 130 -16.92 -17.27 -18.95
CA ASN A 130 -16.82 -17.55 -20.37
C ASN A 130 -15.47 -18.18 -20.69
N ALA A 131 -15.49 -19.41 -21.20
CA ALA A 131 -14.29 -20.18 -21.54
C ALA A 131 -13.36 -19.35 -22.44
N GLY A 132 -12.06 -19.32 -22.07
CA GLY A 132 -11.02 -18.65 -22.83
C GLY A 132 -10.97 -17.12 -22.72
N LEU A 133 -11.99 -16.47 -22.13
CA LEU A 133 -11.98 -15.00 -22.02
C LEU A 133 -10.93 -14.50 -21.01
N VAL A 134 -10.78 -15.21 -19.89
CA VAL A 134 -9.77 -14.90 -18.87
C VAL A 134 -8.67 -15.96 -18.94
N ALA A 135 -7.47 -15.56 -19.35
CA ALA A 135 -6.36 -16.50 -19.50
C ALA A 135 -6.02 -17.18 -18.16
N GLY A 136 -5.85 -18.50 -18.19
CA GLY A 136 -5.54 -19.30 -17.00
C GLY A 136 -6.76 -19.65 -16.13
N VAL A 137 -7.98 -19.28 -16.54
CA VAL A 137 -9.22 -19.71 -15.89
C VAL A 137 -9.84 -20.84 -16.70
N ASN A 138 -9.86 -22.04 -16.12
CA ASN A 138 -10.51 -23.20 -16.72
C ASN A 138 -11.97 -23.26 -16.29
N THR A 139 -12.87 -23.41 -17.27
CA THR A 139 -14.28 -23.68 -17.01
C THR A 139 -14.52 -25.18 -16.99
N TYR A 140 -15.40 -25.62 -16.10
CA TYR A 140 -15.75 -27.03 -15.95
C TYR A 140 -17.20 -27.24 -16.32
N THR A 141 -17.46 -28.22 -17.18
CA THR A 141 -18.83 -28.69 -17.46
C THR A 141 -18.84 -30.20 -17.30
N SER A 142 -19.69 -30.71 -16.43
CA SER A 142 -19.83 -32.16 -16.17
C SER A 142 -18.52 -32.88 -15.84
N GLY A 143 -17.58 -32.20 -15.16
CA GLY A 143 -16.30 -32.78 -14.74
C GLY A 143 -15.20 -32.79 -15.80
N ALA A 144 -15.44 -32.26 -17.01
CA ALA A 144 -14.41 -32.07 -18.04
C ALA A 144 -13.98 -30.60 -18.14
N VAL A 145 -12.68 -30.37 -18.36
CA VAL A 145 -12.13 -29.04 -18.63
C VAL A 145 -12.52 -28.62 -20.04
N MET A 146 -13.21 -27.49 -20.17
CA MET A 146 -13.46 -26.86 -21.46
C MET A 146 -12.30 -25.92 -21.79
N VAL A 147 -11.40 -26.34 -22.67
CA VAL A 147 -10.39 -25.46 -23.28
C VAL A 147 -10.97 -24.95 -24.59
N ARG A 148 -11.64 -23.81 -24.55
CA ARG A 148 -12.10 -23.11 -25.75
C ARG A 148 -11.55 -21.70 -25.70
N ASP A 149 -10.87 -21.29 -26.77
CA ASP A 149 -10.37 -19.93 -26.90
C ASP A 149 -11.52 -18.94 -27.13
N CYS A 150 -11.35 -17.73 -26.61
CA CYS A 150 -12.26 -16.62 -26.84
C CYS A 150 -11.78 -15.81 -28.04
N ASP A 151 -12.28 -16.13 -29.23
CA ASP A 151 -11.77 -15.52 -30.46
C ASP A 151 -12.32 -14.11 -30.72
N CYS A 152 -13.46 -13.74 -30.12
CA CYS A 152 -14.13 -12.46 -30.43
C CYS A 152 -13.60 -11.29 -29.60
N VAL A 153 -12.98 -11.57 -28.45
CA VAL A 153 -12.54 -10.54 -27.49
C VAL A 153 -11.17 -10.89 -26.94
N ASP A 154 -10.19 -10.03 -27.25
CA ASP A 154 -8.91 -9.99 -26.55
C ASP A 154 -9.08 -9.15 -25.28
N LEU A 155 -9.26 -9.83 -24.13
CA LEU A 155 -9.47 -9.15 -22.85
C LEU A 155 -8.26 -8.31 -22.45
N ASP A 156 -7.04 -8.70 -22.81
CA ASP A 156 -5.84 -7.93 -22.52
C ASP A 156 -5.80 -6.63 -23.32
N ALA A 157 -6.17 -6.67 -24.60
CA ALA A 157 -6.32 -5.46 -25.40
C ALA A 157 -7.47 -4.56 -24.92
N VAL A 158 -8.59 -5.15 -24.46
CA VAL A 158 -9.70 -4.39 -23.87
C VAL A 158 -9.24 -3.68 -22.61
N LEU A 159 -8.67 -4.45 -21.67
CA LEU A 159 -8.16 -3.90 -20.43
C LEU A 159 -7.09 -2.85 -20.73
N ALA A 160 -6.14 -3.06 -21.63
CA ALA A 160 -5.12 -2.07 -21.99
C ALA A 160 -5.67 -0.72 -22.52
N ARG A 161 -6.91 -0.67 -23.04
CA ARG A 161 -7.55 0.59 -23.46
C ARG A 161 -8.10 1.40 -22.28
N TYR A 162 -8.54 0.73 -21.21
CA TYR A 162 -9.15 1.35 -20.03
C TYR A 162 -8.21 1.44 -18.83
N LEU A 163 -7.28 0.49 -18.76
CA LEU A 163 -5.98 0.63 -18.13
C LEU A 163 -5.18 1.57 -19.02
N ARG A 164 -5.54 2.85 -19.00
CA ARG A 164 -4.46 3.82 -19.11
C ARG A 164 -3.41 3.34 -18.12
N ARG A 165 -2.20 3.10 -18.60
CA ARG A 165 -1.05 3.07 -17.71
C ARG A 165 -1.05 4.45 -17.06
N GLU A 166 -1.72 4.61 -15.93
CA GLU A 166 -1.30 5.55 -14.91
C GLU A 166 -0.05 4.98 -14.19
N ASN A 167 0.92 4.56 -14.99
CA ASN A 167 2.28 4.93 -14.69
C ASN A 167 2.58 6.31 -15.31
N GLY A 168 1.64 7.09 -15.83
CA GLY A 168 1.94 8.46 -16.30
C GLY A 168 2.81 9.24 -15.31
N VAL A 169 2.45 9.22 -14.02
CA VAL A 169 3.25 9.81 -12.94
C VAL A 169 4.55 9.04 -12.64
N ALA A 170 4.52 7.71 -12.60
CA ALA A 170 5.67 6.87 -12.27
C ALA A 170 6.72 6.84 -13.39
N ASP A 171 6.29 6.77 -14.64
CA ASP A 171 7.05 6.88 -15.88
C ASP A 171 7.56 8.31 -16.04
N GLU A 172 6.74 9.35 -15.78
CA GLU A 172 7.22 10.75 -15.73
C GLU A 172 8.34 10.89 -14.69
N LEU A 173 8.14 10.37 -13.48
CA LEU A 173 9.17 10.39 -12.44
C LEU A 173 10.40 9.59 -12.86
N LEU A 174 10.24 8.43 -13.48
CA LEU A 174 11.34 7.60 -13.96
C LEU A 174 12.11 8.31 -15.09
N GLU A 175 11.44 9.01 -16.01
CA GLU A 175 12.06 9.81 -17.06
C GLU A 175 12.83 11.00 -16.47
N LEU A 176 12.26 11.71 -15.48
CA LEU A 176 12.98 12.73 -14.73
C LEU A 176 14.26 12.16 -14.09
N MET A 177 14.16 10.98 -13.48
CA MET A 177 15.31 10.29 -12.87
C MET A 177 16.34 9.82 -13.89
N ARG A 178 15.92 9.33 -15.06
CA ARG A 178 16.81 9.01 -16.19
C ARG A 178 17.54 10.26 -16.69
N GLY A 179 16.88 11.42 -16.70
CA GLY A 179 17.51 12.70 -17.00
C GLY A 179 18.67 13.07 -16.04
N LEU A 180 18.64 12.56 -14.80
CA LEU A 180 19.69 12.75 -13.80
C LEU A 180 20.80 11.68 -13.87
N SER A 181 20.58 10.59 -14.61
CA SER A 181 21.47 9.43 -14.61
C SER A 181 22.79 9.70 -15.31
N GLY A 182 23.77 8.82 -15.10
CA GLY A 182 25.11 8.95 -15.68
C GLY A 182 25.98 10.09 -15.12
N ARG A 183 25.43 11.00 -14.31
CA ARG A 183 26.10 12.21 -13.81
C ARG A 183 26.33 12.19 -12.30
N TRP A 184 27.37 12.92 -11.87
CA TRP A 184 27.62 13.18 -10.45
C TRP A 184 27.06 14.55 -10.07
N HIS A 185 26.19 14.56 -9.07
CA HIS A 185 25.54 15.76 -8.56
C HIS A 185 26.17 16.18 -7.24
N ALA A 186 26.56 17.46 -7.13
CA ALA A 186 27.23 17.97 -5.94
C ALA A 186 26.21 18.30 -4.84
N GLY A 187 26.37 17.69 -3.66
CA GLY A 187 25.68 18.13 -2.45
C GLY A 187 26.23 19.45 -1.92
N LYS A 188 25.57 20.03 -0.90
CA LYS A 188 26.08 21.24 -0.24
C LYS A 188 27.42 20.98 0.45
N SER A 189 28.22 22.04 0.52
CA SER A 189 29.51 22.05 1.22
C SER A 189 29.36 21.75 2.71
N GLY A 190 30.34 21.07 3.28
CA GLY A 190 30.49 20.79 4.70
C GLY A 190 30.60 19.31 5.04
N GLY A 191 30.44 18.99 6.32
CA GLY A 191 30.47 17.63 6.83
C GLY A 191 29.43 16.70 6.18
N ARG A 192 29.66 15.38 6.31
CA ARG A 192 28.72 14.36 5.86
C ARG A 192 27.35 14.58 6.51
N ARG A 193 26.30 14.62 5.69
CA ARG A 193 24.91 14.83 6.12
C ARG A 193 24.05 13.67 5.64
N ASP A 194 23.52 12.88 6.56
CA ASP A 194 22.83 11.62 6.20
C ASP A 194 21.63 11.85 5.28
N LEU A 195 20.89 12.94 5.46
CA LEU A 195 19.73 13.31 4.65
C LEU A 195 20.08 13.93 3.29
N GLU A 196 21.35 14.22 3.02
CA GLU A 196 21.74 14.99 1.83
C GLU A 196 21.42 14.26 0.51
N VAL A 197 21.54 12.93 0.48
CA VAL A 197 21.26 12.13 -0.73
C VAL A 197 19.80 12.24 -1.18
N GLY A 198 18.86 12.31 -0.23
CA GLY A 198 17.43 12.49 -0.50
C GLY A 198 17.09 13.94 -0.79
N ARG A 199 17.58 14.86 0.06
CA ARG A 199 17.36 16.30 -0.12
C ARG A 199 17.84 16.79 -1.48
N LEU A 200 19.01 16.32 -1.96
CA LEU A 200 19.52 16.68 -3.27
C LEU A 200 18.68 16.08 -4.39
N LEU A 201 18.18 14.85 -4.24
CA LEU A 201 17.32 14.24 -5.25
C LEU A 201 16.02 15.02 -5.40
N GLU A 202 15.37 15.35 -4.28
CA GLU A 202 14.17 16.18 -4.26
C GLU A 202 14.40 17.52 -4.97
N GLU A 203 15.51 18.20 -4.65
CA GLU A 203 15.90 19.46 -5.30
C GLU A 203 16.09 19.30 -6.82
N LEU A 204 16.78 18.25 -7.26
CA LEU A 204 17.01 17.96 -8.68
C LEU A 204 15.71 17.60 -9.43
N LEU A 205 14.73 17.02 -8.75
CA LEU A 205 13.40 16.71 -9.28
C LEU A 205 12.43 17.90 -9.20
N GLY A 206 12.86 19.05 -8.66
CA GLY A 206 12.00 20.22 -8.47
C GLY A 206 10.97 20.07 -7.35
N ILE A 207 11.16 19.10 -6.44
CA ILE A 207 10.27 18.84 -5.31
C ILE A 207 10.69 19.75 -4.15
N SER A 208 9.77 20.60 -3.70
CA SER A 208 10.02 21.47 -2.55
C SER A 208 9.97 20.68 -1.24
N ALA A 209 11.01 20.81 -0.43
CA ALA A 209 11.08 20.18 0.89
C ALA A 209 9.88 20.60 1.76
N ASN A 210 9.16 19.62 2.29
CA ASN A 210 8.02 19.86 3.17
C ASN A 210 7.94 18.78 4.26
N SER A 211 7.21 19.06 5.34
CA SER A 211 7.01 18.13 6.47
C SER A 211 5.71 17.32 6.34
N SER A 212 5.18 17.16 5.13
CA SER A 212 3.93 16.46 4.90
C SER A 212 4.07 14.97 5.22
N LYS A 213 2.95 14.36 5.59
CA LYS A 213 2.82 12.89 5.69
C LYS A 213 2.40 12.26 4.36
N ALA A 214 2.02 13.08 3.38
CA ALA A 214 1.66 12.64 2.05
C ALA A 214 2.91 12.22 1.25
N PRO A 215 2.75 11.38 0.21
CA PRO A 215 3.85 11.00 -0.68
C PRO A 215 4.49 12.20 -1.39
N ASP A 216 5.78 12.10 -1.70
CA ASP A 216 6.62 13.20 -2.19
C ASP A 216 6.27 13.68 -3.61
N TYR A 217 5.85 12.77 -4.50
CA TYR A 217 5.63 13.07 -5.91
C TYR A 217 4.30 12.52 -6.42
N LYS A 218 3.26 13.38 -6.43
CA LYS A 218 1.92 13.08 -7.00
C LYS A 218 1.36 11.70 -6.58
N GLY A 219 1.59 11.29 -5.32
CA GLY A 219 1.15 9.99 -4.79
C GLY A 219 2.24 8.91 -4.67
N ILE A 220 3.46 9.16 -5.15
CA ILE A 220 4.62 8.28 -5.04
C ILE A 220 5.57 8.82 -3.96
N GLU A 221 5.92 8.00 -2.98
CA GLU A 221 6.97 8.33 -2.00
C GLU A 221 8.36 8.07 -2.62
N ILE A 222 9.31 8.96 -2.37
CA ILE A 222 10.69 8.84 -2.87
C ILE A 222 11.62 8.63 -1.68
N LYS A 223 12.33 7.48 -1.69
CA LYS A 223 13.28 7.12 -0.65
C LYS A 223 14.66 6.95 -1.24
N ALA A 224 15.48 8.01 -1.19
CA ALA A 224 16.87 7.92 -1.63
C ALA A 224 17.80 7.44 -0.52
N SER A 225 18.71 6.54 -0.86
CA SER A 225 19.72 6.04 0.06
C SER A 225 21.08 5.90 -0.61
N ARG A 226 22.14 6.06 0.18
CA ARG A 226 23.50 5.73 -0.29
C ARG A 226 23.58 4.22 -0.44
N ARG A 227 24.08 3.75 -1.58
CA ARG A 227 24.28 2.33 -1.85
C ARG A 227 25.27 1.75 -0.85
N LYS A 228 24.75 0.98 0.11
CA LYS A 228 25.51 0.22 1.09
C LYS A 228 24.85 -1.13 1.32
N PRO A 229 25.60 -2.25 1.22
CA PRO A 229 25.08 -3.56 1.57
C PRO A 229 24.58 -3.57 3.03
N GLY A 230 23.43 -4.22 3.28
CA GLY A 230 22.95 -4.51 4.63
C GLY A 230 22.28 -3.36 5.41
N ASN A 231 22.12 -2.16 4.82
CA ASN A 231 21.43 -1.07 5.52
C ASN A 231 19.91 -1.30 5.61
N ARG A 232 19.35 -1.13 6.81
CA ARG A 232 17.90 -1.04 7.03
C ARG A 232 17.35 0.26 6.47
N GLN A 233 16.16 0.21 5.87
CA GLN A 233 15.43 1.35 5.35
C GLN A 233 14.36 1.81 6.34
N THR A 234 14.21 3.13 6.47
CA THR A 234 13.10 3.72 7.23
C THR A 234 11.84 3.64 6.39
N LEU A 235 10.83 2.96 6.92
CA LEU A 235 9.48 2.94 6.37
C LEU A 235 8.79 4.26 6.77
N PHE A 236 8.48 4.40 8.06
CA PHE A 236 7.77 5.54 8.60
C PHE A 236 8.27 5.91 10.00
N ALA A 237 7.94 7.11 10.45
CA ALA A 237 8.12 7.55 11.83
C ALA A 237 6.76 7.56 12.54
N LYS A 238 6.69 6.99 13.74
CA LYS A 238 5.46 7.00 14.53
C LYS A 238 5.74 7.05 16.02
N VAL A 239 5.29 8.12 16.67
CA VAL A 239 5.33 8.23 18.14
C VAL A 239 4.37 7.22 18.80
N PRO A 240 4.71 6.76 20.02
CA PRO A 240 3.80 5.98 20.86
C PRO A 240 2.44 6.65 21.02
N ASP A 241 1.47 5.84 21.41
CA ASP A 241 0.28 6.37 22.03
C ASP A 241 0.60 6.74 23.49
N TRP A 242 0.91 8.02 23.71
CA TRP A 242 1.27 8.55 25.02
C TRP A 242 0.13 8.44 26.05
N SER A 243 -1.13 8.37 25.60
CA SER A 243 -2.27 8.27 26.51
C SER A 243 -2.22 6.96 27.31
N VAL A 244 -1.81 5.87 26.66
CA VAL A 244 -1.71 4.53 27.25
C VAL A 244 -0.29 4.14 27.67
N SER A 245 0.73 4.86 27.22
CA SER A 245 2.15 4.59 27.52
C SER A 245 2.52 4.89 28.98
N PRO A 246 3.36 4.08 29.66
CA PRO A 246 3.85 4.39 31.00
C PRO A 246 4.71 5.66 31.02
N LEU A 247 5.70 5.76 30.13
CA LEU A 247 6.43 7.00 29.92
C LEU A 247 5.65 7.89 28.94
N LYS A 248 5.43 9.15 29.34
CA LYS A 248 4.50 10.07 28.66
C LYS A 248 5.14 10.95 27.59
N SER A 249 6.43 10.80 27.34
CA SER A 249 7.14 11.54 26.30
C SER A 249 8.50 10.93 25.97
N SER A 250 9.05 11.30 24.81
CA SER A 250 10.44 11.00 24.43
C SER A 250 11.45 11.57 25.43
N ALA A 251 11.14 12.69 26.07
CA ALA A 251 11.96 13.25 27.15
C ALA A 251 12.02 12.32 28.36
N ALA A 252 10.88 11.77 28.77
CA ALA A 252 10.82 10.80 29.86
C ALA A 252 11.59 9.50 29.53
N ILE A 253 11.48 9.01 28.29
CA ILE A 253 12.28 7.87 27.82
C ILE A 253 13.78 8.19 27.87
N LEU A 254 14.17 9.39 27.41
CA LEU A 254 15.57 9.84 27.46
C LEU A 254 16.08 9.97 28.90
N ASP A 255 15.25 10.45 29.82
CA ASP A 255 15.60 10.56 31.22
C ASP A 255 15.83 9.19 31.86
N ALA A 256 15.01 8.20 31.54
CA ALA A 256 15.14 6.83 32.03
C ALA A 256 16.31 6.07 31.41
N PHE A 257 16.48 6.13 30.08
CA PHE A 257 17.36 5.20 29.34
C PHE A 257 18.53 5.87 28.60
N GLY A 258 18.57 7.20 28.54
CA GLY A 258 19.60 7.94 27.82
C GLY A 258 20.98 7.86 28.48
N TYR A 259 22.01 8.14 27.68
CA TYR A 259 23.41 8.11 28.08
C TYR A 259 24.17 9.35 27.56
N VAL A 260 25.35 9.61 28.13
CA VAL A 260 26.26 10.67 27.70
C VAL A 260 27.37 10.06 26.86
N ARG A 261 27.66 10.62 25.68
CA ARG A 261 28.73 10.11 24.81
C ARG A 261 29.27 11.16 23.83
N ASP A 262 28.40 11.97 23.25
CA ASP A 262 28.78 13.03 22.31
C ASP A 262 28.73 14.37 23.03
N PRO A 263 29.83 15.16 23.07
CA PRO A 263 29.88 16.44 23.79
C PRO A 263 28.88 17.49 23.26
N LYS A 264 28.31 17.27 22.08
CA LYS A 264 27.22 18.10 21.54
C LYS A 264 25.91 17.98 22.35
N TYR A 265 25.72 16.89 23.10
CA TYR A 265 24.48 16.58 23.80
C TYR A 265 24.70 16.34 25.29
N LEU A 266 23.83 16.90 26.13
CA LEU A 266 23.82 16.59 27.57
C LEU A 266 23.42 15.14 27.82
N LYS A 267 22.52 14.61 27.00
CA LYS A 267 22.05 13.23 27.05
C LYS A 267 21.53 12.82 25.68
N GLN A 268 21.71 11.57 25.30
CA GLN A 268 21.14 11.03 24.07
C GLN A 268 20.67 9.59 24.27
N LEU A 269 19.67 9.20 23.50
CA LEU A 269 19.25 7.81 23.33
C LEU A 269 19.23 7.54 21.83
N ARG A 270 20.30 6.90 21.38
CA ARG A 270 20.43 6.40 20.01
C ARG A 270 20.59 4.89 20.06
N CYS A 271 19.52 4.16 19.79
CA CYS A 271 19.50 2.71 19.87
C CYS A 271 18.47 2.11 18.92
N THR A 272 18.69 0.85 18.57
CA THR A 272 17.70 0.01 17.89
C THR A 272 17.03 -0.90 18.91
N VAL A 273 15.71 -1.02 18.84
CA VAL A 273 14.89 -1.91 19.65
C VAL A 273 14.29 -2.97 18.74
N SER A 274 14.35 -4.23 19.17
CA SER A 274 13.82 -5.38 18.42
C SER A 274 13.15 -6.38 19.38
N ALA A 275 12.37 -7.31 18.85
CA ALA A 275 11.78 -8.39 19.65
C ALA A 275 12.76 -9.55 19.94
N LYS A 276 13.93 -9.60 19.27
CA LYS A 276 14.86 -10.74 19.39
C LYS A 276 15.61 -10.77 20.72
N ALA A 277 16.06 -9.61 21.17
CA ALA A 277 16.84 -9.48 22.39
C ALA A 277 16.81 -8.03 22.90
N PRO A 278 16.94 -7.83 24.23
CA PRO A 278 17.25 -6.52 24.79
C PRO A 278 18.52 -5.93 24.19
N ASN A 279 18.48 -4.64 23.88
CA ASN A 279 19.67 -3.90 23.47
C ASN A 279 20.54 -3.52 24.68
N SER A 280 21.63 -2.78 24.46
CA SER A 280 22.54 -2.33 25.52
C SER A 280 21.92 -1.42 26.58
N GLN A 281 20.73 -0.88 26.32
CA GLN A 281 19.94 -0.05 27.25
C GLN A 281 18.85 -0.88 27.93
N GLY A 282 18.82 -2.19 27.67
CA GLY A 282 17.84 -3.12 28.21
C GLY A 282 16.48 -3.06 27.50
N LEU A 283 16.34 -2.31 26.41
CA LEU A 283 15.06 -2.12 25.70
C LEU A 283 14.80 -3.24 24.68
N PHE A 284 13.57 -3.76 24.64
CA PHE A 284 13.12 -4.77 23.66
C PHE A 284 11.63 -4.60 23.33
N LEU A 285 11.19 -5.21 22.23
CA LEU A 285 9.80 -5.19 21.80
C LEU A 285 9.06 -6.46 22.20
N VAL A 286 7.79 -6.32 22.56
CA VAL A 286 6.87 -7.41 22.85
C VAL A 286 5.56 -7.15 22.12
N LEU A 287 5.10 -8.11 21.31
CA LEU A 287 3.78 -8.06 20.70
C LEU A 287 2.74 -8.56 21.71
N GLU A 288 1.79 -7.71 22.09
CA GLU A 288 0.68 -8.08 22.96
C GLU A 288 -0.57 -8.38 22.10
N GLU A 289 -0.69 -9.62 21.63
CA GLU A 289 -1.73 -10.04 20.67
C GLU A 289 -3.16 -9.74 21.15
N LYS A 290 -3.47 -10.06 22.42
CA LYS A 290 -4.83 -9.88 22.98
C LYS A 290 -5.28 -8.41 22.98
N GLN A 291 -4.34 -7.50 23.20
CA GLN A 291 -4.58 -6.06 23.22
C GLN A 291 -4.30 -5.40 21.86
N ASN A 292 -3.89 -6.19 20.86
CA ASN A 292 -3.46 -5.77 19.54
C ASN A 292 -2.55 -4.54 19.52
N ARG A 293 -1.48 -4.59 20.33
CA ARG A 293 -0.52 -3.49 20.46
C ARG A 293 0.91 -4.00 20.60
N LEU A 294 1.85 -3.15 20.21
CA LEU A 294 3.27 -3.34 20.45
C LEU A 294 3.65 -2.64 21.75
N LEU A 295 4.30 -3.37 22.65
CA LEU A 295 4.94 -2.86 23.86
C LEU A 295 6.44 -2.71 23.61
N GLU A 296 7.01 -1.57 23.97
CA GLU A 296 8.43 -1.48 24.29
C GLU A 296 8.61 -1.72 25.79
N ALA A 297 9.34 -2.78 26.12
CA ALA A 297 9.64 -3.22 27.46
C ALA A 297 11.10 -2.96 27.80
N SER A 298 11.44 -3.04 29.08
CA SER A 298 12.82 -2.91 29.52
C SER A 298 13.19 -3.96 30.56
N THR A 299 14.49 -4.31 30.62
CA THR A 299 15.05 -5.18 31.65
C THR A 299 15.24 -4.47 33.00
N ASN A 300 15.03 -3.15 33.08
CA ASN A 300 15.00 -2.43 34.35
C ASN A 300 13.69 -2.74 35.09
N SER A 301 13.79 -3.38 36.26
CA SER A 301 12.64 -3.79 37.08
C SER A 301 11.80 -2.62 37.60
N GLU A 302 12.37 -1.42 37.73
CA GLU A 302 11.63 -0.23 38.14
C GLU A 302 10.78 0.35 37.00
N ILE A 303 11.22 0.13 35.75
CA ILE A 303 10.53 0.60 34.53
C ILE A 303 10.43 -0.57 33.53
N PRO A 304 9.63 -1.60 33.84
CA PRO A 304 9.54 -2.81 33.02
C PRO A 304 8.79 -2.56 31.70
N LYS A 305 7.98 -1.49 31.64
CA LYS A 305 7.17 -1.11 30.48
C LYS A 305 7.43 0.35 30.15
N VAL A 306 7.73 0.64 28.88
CA VAL A 306 8.22 1.94 28.44
C VAL A 306 7.15 2.70 27.66
N ALA A 307 6.68 2.11 26.56
CA ALA A 307 5.75 2.77 25.64
C ALA A 307 4.91 1.75 24.86
N TYR A 308 3.75 2.18 24.34
CA TYR A 308 2.87 1.35 23.52
C TYR A 308 2.54 1.99 22.18
N TRP A 309 2.36 1.15 21.16
CA TRP A 309 1.79 1.50 19.86
C TRP A 309 0.64 0.56 19.52
N PRO A 310 -0.58 1.07 19.26
CA PRO A 310 -1.63 0.28 18.65
C PRO A 310 -1.19 -0.23 17.27
N ILE A 311 -1.36 -1.53 16.99
CA ILE A 311 -0.94 -2.13 15.71
C ILE A 311 -1.64 -1.47 14.52
N GLN A 312 -2.93 -1.17 14.66
CA GLN A 312 -3.70 -0.49 13.60
C GLN A 312 -3.11 0.88 13.27
N GLY A 313 -2.57 1.59 14.27
CA GLY A 313 -1.91 2.88 14.06
C GLY A 313 -0.60 2.75 13.27
N LEU A 314 0.14 1.64 13.44
CA LEU A 314 1.34 1.35 12.66
C LEU A 314 0.98 0.98 11.21
N GLN A 315 -0.05 0.14 11.03
CA GLN A 315 -0.55 -0.27 9.72
C GLN A 315 -1.04 0.93 8.91
N ALA A 316 -1.82 1.82 9.53
CA ALA A 316 -2.31 3.04 8.88
C ALA A 316 -1.16 3.99 8.48
N ALA A 317 -0.14 4.14 9.34
CA ALA A 317 1.04 4.95 9.03
C ALA A 317 1.82 4.40 7.83
N LEU A 318 2.00 3.07 7.77
CA LEU A 318 2.64 2.40 6.65
C LEU A 318 1.82 2.56 5.35
N GLN A 319 0.51 2.31 5.41
CA GLN A 319 -0.38 2.37 4.25
C GLN A 319 -0.46 3.77 3.66
N SER A 320 -0.58 4.80 4.52
CA SER A 320 -0.68 6.19 4.07
C SER A 320 0.60 6.68 3.42
N LYS A 321 1.76 6.19 3.87
CA LYS A 321 3.06 6.66 3.41
C LYS A 321 3.59 5.91 2.20
N HIS A 322 3.23 4.64 2.06
CA HIS A 322 3.70 3.79 0.98
C HIS A 322 2.57 3.23 0.08
N PRO A 323 1.67 4.05 -0.46
CA PRO A 323 0.75 3.56 -1.50
C PRO A 323 1.52 3.09 -2.74
N GLU A 324 2.61 3.80 -3.06
CA GLU A 324 3.60 3.54 -4.10
C GLU A 324 4.94 4.16 -3.67
N THR A 325 6.08 3.52 -3.97
CA THR A 325 7.38 4.04 -3.52
C THR A 325 8.50 3.75 -4.50
N PHE A 326 9.31 4.77 -4.78
CA PHE A 326 10.56 4.69 -5.49
C PHE A 326 11.72 4.66 -4.49
N TRP A 327 12.32 3.49 -4.32
CA TRP A 327 13.52 3.29 -3.51
C TRP A 327 14.75 3.50 -4.38
N VAL A 328 15.39 4.65 -4.20
CA VAL A 328 16.47 5.12 -5.07
C VAL A 328 17.82 4.86 -4.43
N ASP A 329 18.70 4.15 -5.14
CA ASP A 329 20.07 3.94 -4.70
C ASP A 329 21.05 4.82 -5.46
N ALA A 330 21.89 5.51 -4.68
CA ALA A 330 22.93 6.39 -5.19
C ALA A 330 24.32 5.92 -4.77
N ALA A 331 25.25 5.87 -5.72
CA ALA A 331 26.67 5.87 -5.41
C ALA A 331 27.05 7.22 -4.78
N SER A 332 27.95 7.21 -3.79
CA SER A 332 28.44 8.41 -3.14
C SER A 332 29.96 8.44 -3.15
N ARG A 333 30.54 9.59 -3.49
CA ARG A 333 31.97 9.85 -3.31
C ARG A 333 32.18 11.22 -2.69
N ARG A 334 33.30 11.41 -2.01
CA ARG A 334 33.63 12.69 -1.40
C ARG A 334 34.84 13.29 -2.09
N GLU A 335 34.71 14.54 -2.52
CA GLU A 335 35.79 15.32 -3.11
C GLU A 335 35.84 16.66 -2.39
N SER A 336 36.97 16.96 -1.75
CA SER A 336 37.13 18.17 -0.93
C SER A 336 36.02 18.31 0.14
N GLU A 337 35.42 19.50 0.25
CA GLU A 337 34.35 19.83 1.20
C GLU A 337 32.94 19.37 0.76
N ARG A 338 32.80 18.58 -0.30
CA ARG A 338 31.48 18.17 -0.84
C ARG A 338 31.35 16.66 -1.02
N GLU A 339 30.15 16.16 -0.79
CA GLU A 339 29.74 14.81 -1.18
C GLU A 339 29.02 14.88 -2.53
N PHE A 340 29.38 13.99 -3.44
CA PHE A 340 28.79 13.87 -4.76
C PHE A 340 27.99 12.58 -4.84
N PHE A 341 26.83 12.63 -5.50
CA PHE A 341 25.92 11.51 -5.64
C PHE A 341 25.64 11.21 -7.11
N LYS A 342 25.67 9.93 -7.45
CA LYS A 342 25.21 9.43 -8.74
C LYS A 342 24.06 8.47 -8.47
N TYR A 343 22.85 8.82 -8.91
CA TYR A 343 21.65 7.97 -8.77
C TYR A 343 21.70 6.89 -9.86
N GLU A 344 21.63 5.62 -9.46
CA GLU A 344 21.92 4.48 -10.34
C GLU A 344 20.76 3.50 -10.48
N PHE A 345 19.95 3.33 -9.43
CA PHE A 345 18.89 2.32 -9.42
C PHE A 345 17.63 2.82 -8.76
N VAL A 346 16.51 2.32 -9.24
CA VAL A 346 15.19 2.48 -8.62
C VAL A 346 14.58 1.11 -8.43
N LEU A 347 14.26 0.76 -7.20
CA LEU A 347 13.29 -0.29 -6.91
C LEU A 347 11.93 0.38 -6.73
N HIS A 348 10.99 0.09 -7.63
CA HIS A 348 9.63 0.58 -7.56
C HIS A 348 8.75 -0.49 -6.89
N THR A 349 8.23 -0.19 -5.71
CA THR A 349 7.27 -1.04 -4.99
C THR A 349 5.89 -0.42 -4.96
N LYS A 350 4.85 -1.27 -5.03
CA LYS A 350 3.46 -0.88 -4.81
C LYS A 350 3.06 -1.10 -3.34
N ARG A 351 1.77 -0.92 -3.03
CA ARG A 351 1.18 -0.96 -1.69
C ARG A 351 1.68 -2.15 -0.84
N PRO A 352 2.11 -1.93 0.42
CA PRO A 352 2.59 -2.98 1.30
C PRO A 352 1.47 -3.87 1.84
N LEU A 353 1.84 -5.11 2.17
CA LEU A 353 1.03 -6.07 2.92
C LEU A 353 1.01 -5.67 4.40
N ILE A 354 0.10 -4.76 4.77
CA ILE A 354 -0.01 -4.23 6.13
C ILE A 354 -0.30 -5.31 7.19
N SER A 355 -0.89 -6.44 6.80
CA SER A 355 -1.12 -7.58 7.69
C SER A 355 0.18 -8.27 8.13
N ALA A 356 1.30 -8.07 7.44
CA ALA A 356 2.61 -8.61 7.81
C ALA A 356 3.28 -7.84 8.96
N VAL A 357 2.83 -6.63 9.29
CA VAL A 357 3.49 -5.76 10.28
C VAL A 357 3.68 -6.45 11.65
N PRO A 358 2.67 -7.09 12.28
CA PRO A 358 2.84 -7.76 13.57
C PRO A 358 3.90 -8.87 13.52
N THR A 359 3.83 -9.74 12.51
CA THR A 359 4.77 -10.85 12.32
C THR A 359 6.20 -10.36 12.11
N LEU A 360 6.39 -9.29 11.32
CA LEU A 360 7.72 -8.72 11.09
C LEU A 360 8.32 -8.10 12.35
N LEU A 361 7.50 -7.48 13.20
CA LEU A 361 7.91 -6.93 14.49
C LEU A 361 8.31 -8.06 15.45
N GLU A 362 7.47 -9.09 15.58
CA GLU A 362 7.70 -10.25 16.44
C GLU A 362 8.94 -11.04 16.01
N ALA A 363 9.14 -11.24 14.69
CA ALA A 363 10.34 -11.87 14.15
C ALA A 363 11.62 -11.00 14.29
N GLY A 364 11.48 -9.75 14.75
CA GLY A 364 12.55 -8.75 14.85
C GLY A 364 13.18 -8.39 13.49
N ILE A 365 12.43 -8.57 12.41
CA ILE A 365 12.80 -8.13 11.05
C ILE A 365 12.47 -6.64 10.93
N MET A 366 11.30 -6.23 11.43
CA MET A 366 10.96 -4.83 11.65
C MET A 366 11.45 -4.39 13.04
N THR A 367 12.07 -3.22 13.10
CA THR A 367 12.72 -2.68 14.31
C THR A 367 12.37 -1.22 14.50
N ILE A 368 12.57 -0.70 15.71
CA ILE A 368 12.42 0.72 16.03
C ILE A 368 13.79 1.32 16.30
N ASP A 369 14.13 2.42 15.64
CA ASP A 369 15.30 3.23 16.02
C ASP A 369 14.82 4.47 16.80
N HIS A 370 15.29 4.61 18.04
CA HIS A 370 15.20 5.86 18.79
C HIS A 370 16.36 6.77 18.45
N LEU A 371 16.06 8.05 18.21
CA LEU A 371 17.02 9.12 17.90
C LEU A 371 16.71 10.35 18.77
N ILE A 372 16.73 10.15 20.09
CA ILE A 372 16.39 11.19 21.06
C ILE A 372 17.67 11.88 21.54
N THR A 373 17.65 13.21 21.58
CA THR A 373 18.79 14.01 22.05
C THR A 373 18.33 15.14 22.94
N ARG A 374 19.13 15.49 23.96
CA ARG A 374 19.02 16.71 24.74
C ARG A 374 20.23 17.58 24.45
N ASP A 375 20.00 18.76 23.86
CA ASP A 375 21.09 19.69 23.55
C ASP A 375 21.67 20.36 24.82
N VAL A 376 22.78 21.07 24.68
CA VAL A 376 23.45 21.82 25.78
C VAL A 376 22.58 22.89 26.42
N ARG A 377 21.45 23.27 25.79
CA ARG A 377 20.46 24.22 26.33
C ARG A 377 19.30 23.50 27.02
N GLY A 378 19.36 22.16 27.15
CA GLY A 378 18.34 21.34 27.79
C GLY A 378 17.16 20.96 26.89
N ARG A 379 17.13 21.37 25.61
CA ARG A 379 16.00 21.08 24.72
C ARG A 379 16.06 19.64 24.25
N VAL A 380 14.95 18.91 24.40
CA VAL A 380 14.80 17.53 23.93
C VAL A 380 14.20 17.52 22.53
N SER A 381 14.80 16.74 21.64
CA SER A 381 14.30 16.48 20.29
C SER A 381 14.40 15.00 19.99
N GLU A 382 13.33 14.44 19.43
CA GLU A 382 13.32 13.11 18.83
C GLU A 382 13.05 13.26 17.33
N GLN A 383 13.88 12.64 16.49
CA GLN A 383 13.70 12.63 15.03
C GLN A 383 12.60 11.65 14.57
N GLY A 384 11.75 11.23 15.51
CA GLY A 384 10.76 10.16 15.41
C GLY A 384 11.32 8.81 15.84
N PRO A 385 10.55 7.96 16.56
CA PRO A 385 10.80 6.53 16.56
C PRO A 385 10.63 6.02 15.13
N LEU A 386 11.72 5.55 14.53
CA LEU A 386 11.74 5.15 13.12
C LEU A 386 11.51 3.65 12.99
N PHE A 387 10.44 3.27 12.31
CA PHE A 387 10.19 1.88 11.96
C PHE A 387 10.98 1.50 10.72
N LYS A 388 11.82 0.47 10.86
CA LYS A 388 12.83 0.10 9.86
C LYS A 388 12.83 -1.38 9.55
N ILE A 389 13.12 -1.71 8.29
CA ILE A 389 13.26 -3.08 7.80
C ILE A 389 14.54 -3.24 6.95
N PRO A 390 15.24 -4.38 6.99
CA PRO A 390 16.32 -4.69 6.06
C PRO A 390 15.85 -4.68 4.59
N LYS A 391 16.68 -4.17 3.67
CA LYS A 391 16.34 -4.16 2.23
C LYS A 391 16.06 -5.55 1.66
N ASN A 392 16.82 -6.55 2.09
CA ASN A 392 16.67 -7.94 1.66
C ASN A 392 15.44 -8.65 2.28
N SER A 393 14.60 -7.92 3.01
CA SER A 393 13.33 -8.41 3.55
C SER A 393 12.14 -7.60 3.01
N PHE A 394 12.36 -6.79 1.97
CA PHE A 394 11.30 -5.99 1.34
C PHE A 394 10.22 -6.87 0.71
N ASP A 395 10.60 -8.01 0.16
CA ASP A 395 9.71 -9.04 -0.38
C ASP A 395 8.74 -9.63 0.65
N LEU A 396 9.04 -9.50 1.95
CA LEU A 396 8.14 -9.89 3.02
C LEU A 396 7.06 -8.84 3.32
N LEU A 397 7.25 -7.60 2.86
CA LEU A 397 6.36 -6.47 3.16
C LEU A 397 5.70 -5.88 1.92
N PHE A 398 6.39 -5.87 0.78
CA PHE A 398 5.92 -5.34 -0.48
C PHE A 398 5.72 -6.46 -1.49
N PRO A 399 4.70 -6.37 -2.35
CA PRO A 399 4.61 -7.25 -3.53
C PRO A 399 5.88 -7.09 -4.38
N PRO A 400 6.20 -8.07 -5.26
CA PRO A 400 7.38 -8.01 -6.12
C PRO A 400 7.50 -6.65 -6.82
N GLY A 401 8.56 -5.91 -6.50
CA GLY A 401 8.82 -4.60 -7.08
C GLY A 401 9.47 -4.71 -8.46
N THR A 402 9.33 -3.65 -9.27
CA THR A 402 10.05 -3.54 -10.54
C THR A 402 11.39 -2.85 -10.30
N PHE A 403 12.47 -3.44 -10.79
CA PHE A 403 13.80 -2.86 -10.69
C PHE A 403 14.18 -2.15 -11.99
N TYR A 404 14.64 -0.90 -11.87
CA TYR A 404 15.12 -0.08 -12.97
C TYR A 404 16.58 0.30 -12.73
N THR A 405 17.39 0.17 -13.78
CA THR A 405 18.71 0.81 -13.85
C THR A 405 18.54 2.17 -14.54
N LEU A 406 19.12 3.22 -13.95
CA LEU A 406 19.04 4.60 -14.43
C LEU A 406 20.15 4.93 -15.41
#